data_AF-A0A3N0ZT42-F1
#
_entry.id   AF-A0A3N0ZT42-F1
#
_cell.length_a   1.000
_cell.length_b   1.000
_cell.length_c   1.000
_cell.angle_alpha   90.00
_cell.angle_beta   90.00
_cell.angle_gamma   90.00
#
_symmetry.space_group_name_H-M   'P 1'
#
loop_
_entity.id
_entity.type
_entity.pdbx_description
1 polymer ?
#
loop_
_entity_poly.entity_id
_entity_poly.type
_entity_poly.pdbx_seq_one_letter_code
_entity_poly.pdbx_strand_id
1 'polypeptide(L)'
;MEQIIHQNKQNIENFKTNSKYLPGRRDFIKTTGLISAGFAASMMLSSPILRAFEKKSEKHEKTLSYEGKWIPSTCQGCTTWCAIEFFVQNGRVVKVRGNQQSQSNQGYVCPKGHLQIMELYDPDRVKVPMKRTNPNKGPNENPGFIPITWDEALDTLATKMMELRANNESHKFLFLRGRYSSYSTDHIYSGLTKIYGSPNGISHSSLCAEAEKFGPYYTEGFWGYRDYDVTKSKCVVIWGCDPLSSNRQIPNMINKFGAIVDNATVITVDPRMSASAVKSHEWMPIQPGEDGALASALAHIILVEGLWSKEFVGDFNDGTNKFIPGQIVDESSFTEIHTSGLVKWWNLELKDKTAEWAEPITKLPKEQIIRVAKAMGNAAPKTIVWLGPGPVMSPRGGYTSMAIHSLNGLLGSVDNEGGTLRNPSISSKSYPDVAPYEDDIAKAGLKFKKID
;
A
#
# COMPACT_ATOMS: atom_id res chain seq x y z
N MET A 1 42.49 -9.91 18.36
CA MET A 1 41.63 -8.73 18.62
C MET A 1 42.45 -7.44 18.68
N GLU A 2 43.62 -7.44 19.34
CA GLU A 2 44.50 -6.24 19.42
C GLU A 2 45.10 -5.79 18.08
N GLN A 3 45.41 -6.70 17.15
CA GLN A 3 45.88 -6.34 15.80
C GLN A 3 44.84 -5.56 14.97
N ILE A 4 43.55 -5.88 15.15
CA ILE A 4 42.45 -5.20 14.43
C ILE A 4 42.25 -3.78 14.98
N ILE A 5 42.47 -3.58 16.28
CA ILE A 5 42.38 -2.27 16.94
C ILE A 5 43.56 -1.37 16.52
N HIS A 6 44.75 -1.94 16.33
CA HIS A 6 45.93 -1.18 15.88
C HIS A 6 45.78 -0.72 14.42
N GLN A 7 45.27 -1.58 13.54
CA GLN A 7 45.07 -1.27 12.12
C GLN A 7 43.98 -0.21 11.90
N ASN A 8 42.93 -0.20 12.73
CA ASN A 8 41.89 0.83 12.68
C ASN A 8 42.36 2.20 13.20
N LYS A 9 43.29 2.26 14.16
CA LYS A 9 43.87 3.53 14.63
C LYS A 9 44.76 4.19 13.56
N GLN A 10 45.59 3.41 12.86
CA GLN A 10 46.41 3.93 11.75
C GLN A 10 45.55 4.44 10.57
N ASN A 11 44.44 3.76 10.26
CA ASN A 11 43.53 4.21 9.20
C ASN A 11 42.82 5.54 9.53
N ILE A 12 42.52 5.79 10.81
CA ILE A 12 41.88 7.03 11.27
C ILE A 12 42.88 8.20 11.29
N GLU A 13 44.16 7.96 11.62
CA GLU A 13 45.20 9.00 11.55
C GLU A 13 45.56 9.37 10.09
N ASN A 14 45.58 8.41 9.18
CA ASN A 14 45.75 8.66 7.74
C ASN A 14 44.58 9.44 7.13
N PHE A 15 43.37 9.31 7.69
CA PHE A 15 42.21 10.08 7.23
C PHE A 15 42.24 11.54 7.71
N LYS A 16 42.83 11.81 8.89
CA LYS A 16 42.96 13.17 9.45
C LYS A 16 44.09 13.99 8.82
N THR A 17 45.12 13.33 8.30
CA THR A 17 46.28 14.00 7.69
C THR A 17 46.05 14.44 6.24
N ASN A 18 45.09 13.83 5.52
CA ASN A 18 44.76 14.15 4.13
C ASN A 18 43.61 15.16 3.93
N SER A 19 43.10 15.82 4.98
CA SER A 19 41.97 16.75 4.85
C SER A 19 42.34 18.22 4.59
N LYS A 20 43.60 18.54 4.28
CA LYS A 20 43.99 19.88 3.82
C LYS A 20 44.02 19.88 2.29
N TYR A 21 43.18 20.72 1.69
CA TYR A 21 42.94 20.95 0.25
C TYR A 21 41.87 20.08 -0.41
N LEU A 22 40.60 20.36 -0.09
CA LEU A 22 39.50 20.12 -1.03
C LEU A 22 39.33 21.36 -1.92
N PRO A 23 39.58 21.29 -3.24
CA PRO A 23 39.44 22.44 -4.12
C PRO A 23 37.98 22.87 -4.26
N GLY A 24 37.75 24.19 -4.30
CA GLY A 24 36.40 24.75 -4.43
C GLY A 24 35.80 24.48 -5.81
N ARG A 25 34.46 24.57 -5.91
CA ARG A 25 33.67 24.36 -7.14
C ARG A 25 34.17 25.14 -8.38
N ARG A 26 34.90 26.25 -8.17
CA ARG A 26 35.54 27.05 -9.22
C ARG A 26 36.88 26.49 -9.74
N ASP A 27 37.64 25.81 -8.90
CA ASP A 27 38.92 25.19 -9.28
C ASP A 27 38.70 23.88 -10.04
N PHE A 28 37.60 23.16 -9.71
CA PHE A 28 37.16 21.98 -10.47
C PHE A 28 36.82 22.33 -11.94
N ILE A 29 36.16 23.47 -12.17
CA ILE A 29 35.79 23.93 -13.53
C ILE A 29 37.01 24.39 -14.32
N LYS A 30 37.98 25.06 -13.68
CA LYS A 30 39.24 25.46 -14.34
C LYS A 30 40.11 24.25 -14.70
N THR A 31 40.13 23.22 -13.86
CA THR A 31 40.92 22.01 -14.09
C THR A 31 40.31 21.13 -15.18
N THR A 32 38.98 21.09 -15.30
CA THR A 32 38.29 20.37 -16.40
C THR A 32 38.42 21.07 -17.76
N GLY A 33 38.56 22.40 -17.80
CA GLY A 33 38.77 23.15 -19.04
C GLY A 33 40.17 23.02 -19.68
N LEU A 34 41.19 22.63 -18.91
CA LEU A 34 42.56 22.41 -19.42
C LEU A 34 42.83 20.94 -19.81
N ILE A 35 42.05 19.99 -19.28
CA ILE A 35 42.15 18.57 -19.64
C ILE A 35 41.50 18.30 -21.01
N SER A 36 40.46 19.06 -21.38
CA SER A 36 39.73 18.88 -22.64
C SER A 36 40.54 19.18 -23.90
N ALA A 37 41.56 20.05 -23.84
CA ALA A 37 42.40 20.35 -24.99
C ALA A 37 43.51 19.30 -25.23
N GLY A 38 44.04 18.68 -24.16
CA GLY A 38 45.08 17.65 -24.25
C GLY A 38 44.54 16.25 -24.59
N PHE A 39 43.32 15.92 -24.13
CA PHE A 39 42.71 14.60 -24.37
C PHE A 39 42.17 14.41 -25.79
N ALA A 40 41.84 15.50 -26.48
CA ALA A 40 41.33 15.45 -27.85
C ALA A 40 42.42 15.00 -28.86
N ALA A 41 43.69 15.30 -28.60
CA ALA A 41 44.79 14.94 -29.49
C ALA A 41 45.23 13.47 -29.35
N SER A 42 45.10 12.86 -28.16
CA SER A 42 45.46 11.45 -27.95
C SER A 42 44.33 10.47 -28.33
N MET A 43 43.08 10.93 -28.40
CA MET A 43 41.93 10.09 -28.79
C MET A 43 41.82 9.80 -30.30
N MET A 44 42.63 10.43 -31.15
CA MET A 44 42.64 10.13 -32.58
C MET A 44 43.48 8.89 -32.97
N LEU A 45 44.25 8.31 -32.04
CA LEU A 45 45.19 7.22 -32.34
C LEU A 45 44.97 5.92 -31.55
N SER A 46 43.93 5.82 -30.73
CA SER A 46 43.63 4.58 -29.98
C SER A 46 42.13 4.36 -29.85
N SER A 47 41.67 3.17 -30.24
CA SER A 47 40.28 2.71 -30.18
C SER A 47 39.61 2.96 -28.82
N PRO A 48 38.28 3.17 -28.76
CA PRO A 48 37.61 3.64 -27.56
C PRO A 48 37.72 2.66 -26.38
N ILE A 49 38.24 3.13 -25.24
CA ILE A 49 38.44 2.37 -23.99
C ILE A 49 37.12 2.18 -23.20
N LEU A 50 36.01 2.78 -23.64
CA LEU A 50 34.70 2.66 -23.00
C LEU A 50 33.68 2.05 -23.96
N ARG A 51 33.17 0.85 -23.61
CA ARG A 51 32.09 0.13 -24.33
C ARG A 51 30.82 0.97 -24.56
N ALA A 52 30.60 2.02 -23.76
CA ALA A 52 29.45 2.92 -23.91
C ALA A 52 29.48 3.75 -25.21
N PHE A 53 30.65 3.87 -25.86
CA PHE A 53 30.84 4.64 -27.09
C PHE A 53 31.22 3.78 -28.31
N GLU A 54 31.16 2.46 -28.18
CA GLU A 54 31.36 1.57 -29.32
C GLU A 54 30.16 1.72 -30.28
N LYS A 55 30.43 2.13 -31.53
CA LYS A 55 29.41 2.16 -32.58
C LYS A 55 28.75 0.79 -32.63
N LYS A 56 27.42 0.76 -32.49
CA LYS A 56 26.60 -0.45 -32.57
C LYS A 56 26.97 -1.20 -33.85
N SER A 57 27.76 -2.28 -33.73
CA SER A 57 28.14 -3.05 -34.90
C SER A 57 26.88 -3.70 -35.46
N GLU A 58 26.63 -3.58 -36.76
CA GLU A 58 25.59 -4.33 -37.50
C GLU A 58 25.90 -5.84 -37.58
N LYS A 59 26.64 -6.39 -36.63
CA LYS A 59 26.69 -7.83 -36.42
C LYS A 59 25.40 -8.19 -35.71
N HIS A 60 24.52 -8.89 -36.44
CA HIS A 60 23.38 -9.64 -35.93
C HIS A 60 23.47 -9.79 -34.41
N GLU A 61 22.63 -9.06 -33.67
CA GLU A 61 22.16 -9.57 -32.40
C GLU A 61 21.63 -10.96 -32.74
N LYS A 62 22.43 -12.00 -32.48
CA LYS A 62 21.84 -13.30 -32.21
C LYS A 62 20.95 -13.00 -31.02
N THR A 63 19.69 -12.70 -31.28
CA THR A 63 18.61 -12.86 -30.32
C THR A 63 18.85 -14.27 -29.82
N LEU A 64 19.38 -14.39 -28.61
CA LEU A 64 19.51 -15.67 -27.94
C LEU A 64 18.07 -16.14 -27.80
N SER A 65 17.59 -16.91 -28.79
CA SER A 65 16.29 -17.53 -28.78
C SER A 65 16.41 -18.67 -27.78
N TYR A 66 16.25 -18.33 -26.51
CA TYR A 66 16.09 -19.31 -25.47
C TYR A 66 14.76 -20.01 -25.74
N GLU A 67 14.80 -21.28 -26.12
CA GLU A 67 13.59 -22.10 -26.19
C GLU A 67 12.93 -22.16 -24.80
N GLY A 68 11.64 -21.87 -24.75
CA GLY A 68 10.88 -21.83 -23.51
C GLY A 68 9.47 -21.28 -23.74
N LYS A 69 8.66 -21.30 -22.68
CA LYS A 69 7.26 -20.84 -22.73
C LYS A 69 6.94 -19.90 -21.58
N TRP A 70 6.14 -18.88 -21.86
CA TRP A 70 5.53 -18.03 -20.83
C TRP A 70 4.27 -18.72 -20.30
N ILE A 71 4.19 -18.89 -18.99
CA ILE A 71 3.04 -19.50 -18.30
C ILE A 71 2.39 -18.44 -17.41
N PRO A 72 1.09 -18.15 -17.58
CA PRO A 72 0.40 -17.15 -16.77
C PRO A 72 0.23 -17.62 -15.32
N SER A 73 0.29 -16.67 -14.40
CA SER A 73 0.07 -16.88 -12.97
C SER A 73 -0.34 -15.55 -12.29
N THR A 74 -0.46 -15.56 -10.97
CA THR A 74 -0.78 -14.38 -10.17
C THR A 74 0.22 -14.21 -9.04
N CYS A 75 0.83 -13.04 -8.94
CA CYS A 75 1.76 -12.71 -7.87
C CYS A 75 0.99 -12.37 -6.59
N GLN A 76 1.42 -12.90 -5.43
CA GLN A 76 0.80 -12.60 -4.14
C GLN A 76 1.76 -11.98 -3.12
N GLY A 77 2.89 -11.43 -3.58
CA GLY A 77 3.85 -10.72 -2.71
C GLY A 77 3.27 -9.48 -2.02
N CYS A 78 2.16 -8.94 -2.51
CA CYS A 78 1.29 -7.99 -1.81
C CYS A 78 -0.16 -8.15 -2.29
N THR A 79 -1.07 -7.31 -1.80
CA THR A 79 -2.49 -7.29 -2.17
C THR A 79 -2.78 -6.63 -3.53
N THR A 80 -1.76 -6.24 -4.31
CA THR A 80 -1.98 -5.85 -5.72
C THR A 80 -2.44 -7.03 -6.57
N TRP A 81 -2.02 -8.25 -6.24
CA TRP A 81 -2.39 -9.46 -6.98
C TRP A 81 -2.14 -9.35 -8.49
N CYS A 82 -0.92 -8.92 -8.86
CA CYS A 82 -0.58 -8.70 -10.26
C CYS A 82 -0.74 -9.98 -11.07
N ALA A 83 -1.42 -9.88 -12.22
CA ALA A 83 -1.33 -10.90 -13.25
C ALA A 83 0.10 -10.89 -13.83
N ILE A 84 0.77 -12.04 -13.81
CA ILE A 84 2.17 -12.20 -14.22
C ILE A 84 2.32 -13.40 -15.16
N GLU A 85 3.49 -13.52 -15.77
CA GLU A 85 3.89 -14.69 -16.54
C GLU A 85 5.28 -15.13 -16.11
N PHE A 86 5.47 -16.44 -15.95
CA PHE A 86 6.77 -17.05 -15.70
C PHE A 86 7.33 -17.65 -16.99
N PHE A 87 8.58 -17.34 -17.31
CA PHE A 87 9.27 -18.00 -18.41
C PHE A 87 9.88 -19.31 -17.93
N VAL A 88 9.42 -20.41 -18.51
CA VAL A 88 9.90 -21.76 -18.22
C VAL A 88 10.81 -22.23 -19.33
N GLN A 89 12.05 -22.57 -18.96
CA GLN A 89 13.07 -23.10 -19.83
C GLN A 89 13.67 -24.36 -19.18
N ASN A 90 13.78 -25.45 -19.94
CA ASN A 90 14.33 -26.73 -19.44
C ASN A 90 13.71 -27.19 -18.12
N GLY A 91 12.38 -27.07 -18.01
CA GLY A 91 11.63 -27.45 -16.80
C GLY A 91 11.80 -26.52 -15.59
N ARG A 92 12.49 -25.38 -15.74
CA ARG A 92 12.73 -24.42 -14.65
C ARG A 92 12.17 -23.04 -14.97
N VAL A 93 11.63 -22.38 -13.95
CA VAL A 93 11.27 -20.97 -14.01
C VAL A 93 12.55 -20.15 -13.94
N VAL A 94 12.81 -19.31 -14.94
CA VAL A 94 14.06 -18.51 -15.01
C VAL A 94 13.81 -17.01 -15.13
N LYS A 95 12.59 -16.59 -15.49
CA LYS A 95 12.20 -15.17 -15.55
C LYS A 95 10.74 -15.00 -15.14
N VAL A 96 10.38 -13.77 -14.77
CA VAL A 96 9.02 -13.32 -14.52
C VAL A 96 8.82 -11.95 -15.13
N ARG A 97 7.63 -11.70 -15.67
CA ARG A 97 7.16 -10.39 -16.14
C ARG A 97 5.70 -10.19 -15.78
N GLY A 98 5.18 -8.98 -15.94
CA GLY A 98 3.73 -8.78 -15.87
C GLY A 98 3.04 -9.40 -17.09
N ASN A 99 1.82 -9.89 -16.90
CA ASN A 99 1.04 -10.44 -17.99
C ASN A 99 0.71 -9.31 -18.99
N GLN A 100 1.05 -9.54 -20.27
CA GLN A 100 0.92 -8.54 -21.34
C GLN A 100 -0.55 -8.22 -21.70
N GLN A 101 -1.50 -9.06 -21.29
CA GLN A 101 -2.94 -8.84 -21.47
C GLN A 101 -3.58 -8.10 -20.29
N SER A 102 -2.84 -7.91 -19.19
CA SER A 102 -3.39 -7.31 -17.98
C SER A 102 -3.58 -5.80 -18.15
N GLN A 103 -4.81 -5.34 -17.96
CA GLN A 103 -5.13 -3.91 -17.93
C GLN A 103 -4.68 -3.22 -16.63
N SER A 104 -4.51 -3.99 -15.54
CA SER A 104 -4.14 -3.45 -14.23
C SER A 104 -2.66 -3.08 -14.16
N ASN A 105 -1.76 -4.00 -14.53
CA ASN A 105 -0.32 -3.78 -14.46
C ASN A 105 0.37 -3.66 -15.83
N GLN A 106 -0.36 -3.76 -16.95
CA GLN A 106 0.12 -3.43 -18.31
C GLN A 106 1.45 -4.12 -18.69
N GLY A 107 1.62 -5.39 -18.31
CA GLY A 107 2.87 -6.12 -18.57
C GLY A 107 4.02 -5.84 -17.61
N TYR A 108 3.88 -4.91 -16.67
CA TYR A 108 4.90 -4.57 -15.67
C TYR A 108 4.83 -5.44 -14.43
N VAL A 109 5.99 -5.62 -13.79
CA VAL A 109 6.14 -6.28 -12.49
C VAL A 109 7.09 -5.45 -11.62
N CYS A 110 6.80 -5.32 -10.33
CA CYS A 110 7.67 -4.62 -9.40
C CYS A 110 8.86 -5.51 -8.96
N PRO A 111 9.89 -4.97 -8.29
CA PRO A 111 11.07 -5.73 -7.87
C PRO A 111 10.75 -7.02 -7.09
N LYS A 112 9.69 -7.00 -6.28
CA LYS A 112 9.25 -8.16 -5.48
C LYS A 112 8.83 -9.35 -6.33
N GLY A 113 8.28 -9.11 -7.52
CA GLY A 113 7.88 -10.21 -8.41
C GLY A 113 9.07 -11.09 -8.82
N HIS A 114 10.24 -10.49 -9.03
CA HIS A 114 11.47 -11.24 -9.37
C HIS A 114 11.94 -12.15 -8.23
N LEU A 115 11.64 -11.79 -6.98
CA LEU A 115 12.02 -12.59 -5.81
C LEU A 115 11.23 -13.90 -5.71
N GLN A 116 10.07 -14.02 -6.37
CA GLN A 116 9.25 -15.23 -6.35
C GLN A 116 9.97 -16.46 -6.90
N ILE A 117 10.94 -16.27 -7.80
CA ILE A 117 11.77 -17.38 -8.31
C ILE A 117 12.65 -17.94 -7.19
N MET A 118 13.14 -17.08 -6.29
CA MET A 118 13.91 -17.50 -5.13
C MET A 118 13.02 -18.18 -4.09
N GLU A 119 11.79 -17.71 -3.88
CA GLU A 119 10.81 -18.38 -3.01
C GLU A 119 10.47 -19.79 -3.54
N LEU A 120 10.30 -19.94 -4.86
CA LEU A 120 10.04 -21.24 -5.48
C LEU A 120 11.20 -22.22 -5.28
N TYR A 121 12.44 -21.73 -5.32
CA TYR A 121 13.66 -22.54 -5.20
C TYR A 121 14.36 -22.41 -3.85
N ASP A 122 13.63 -21.96 -2.83
CA ASP A 122 14.16 -21.83 -1.48
C ASP A 122 14.69 -23.19 -0.99
N PRO A 123 16.00 -23.29 -0.64
CA PRO A 123 16.58 -24.55 -0.16
C PRO A 123 15.95 -25.06 1.14
N ASP A 124 15.36 -24.17 1.94
CA ASP A 124 14.76 -24.47 3.25
C ASP A 124 13.27 -24.84 3.16
N ARG A 125 12.70 -24.90 1.95
CA ARG A 125 11.29 -25.26 1.75
C ARG A 125 10.99 -26.65 2.28
N VAL A 126 9.90 -26.76 3.05
CA VAL A 126 9.33 -28.06 3.47
C VAL A 126 8.84 -28.83 2.25
N LYS A 127 9.30 -30.08 2.08
CA LYS A 127 9.04 -30.91 0.88
C LYS A 127 8.03 -32.03 1.12
N VAL A 128 7.81 -32.39 2.38
CA VAL A 128 6.93 -33.49 2.81
C VAL A 128 6.21 -33.10 4.10
N PRO A 129 5.04 -33.69 4.42
CA PRO A 129 4.41 -33.54 5.73
C PRO A 129 5.34 -33.96 6.86
N MET A 130 5.19 -33.34 8.03
CA MET A 130 6.01 -33.62 9.21
C MET A 130 5.18 -33.65 10.48
N LYS A 131 5.65 -34.40 11.47
CA LYS A 131 5.04 -34.54 12.80
C LYS A 131 6.07 -34.23 13.87
N ARG A 132 5.68 -33.44 14.87
CA ARG A 132 6.53 -33.18 16.05
C ARG A 132 6.63 -34.44 16.92
N THR A 133 7.79 -34.66 17.53
CA THR A 133 8.02 -35.79 18.46
C THR A 133 8.14 -35.34 19.91
N ASN A 134 8.63 -34.12 20.15
CA ASN A 134 8.54 -33.51 21.47
C ASN A 134 7.06 -33.25 21.78
N PRO A 135 6.53 -33.48 22.99
CA PRO A 135 5.19 -33.02 23.36
C PRO A 135 5.12 -31.52 23.72
N ASN A 136 6.21 -30.91 24.19
CA ASN A 136 6.23 -29.54 24.72
C ASN A 136 6.34 -28.46 23.63
N LYS A 137 5.46 -27.44 23.66
CA LYS A 137 5.44 -26.35 22.67
C LYS A 137 5.91 -25.04 23.30
N GLY A 138 6.74 -24.29 22.58
CA GLY A 138 7.20 -22.97 23.02
C GLY A 138 8.30 -22.41 22.11
N PRO A 139 8.64 -21.12 22.23
CA PRO A 139 9.71 -20.50 21.43
C PRO A 139 11.10 -21.10 21.69
N ASN A 140 11.30 -21.72 22.86
CA ASN A 140 12.54 -22.37 23.26
C ASN A 140 12.50 -23.90 23.16
N GLU A 141 11.42 -24.46 22.61
CA GLU A 141 11.21 -25.90 22.50
C GLU A 141 11.55 -26.38 21.10
N ASN A 142 12.50 -27.30 20.97
CA ASN A 142 12.73 -27.98 19.70
C ASN A 142 11.56 -28.94 19.41
N PRO A 143 10.83 -28.79 18.30
CA PRO A 143 9.70 -29.66 17.97
C PRO A 143 10.11 -31.11 17.64
N GLY A 144 11.37 -31.35 17.25
CA GLY A 144 11.84 -32.67 16.83
C GLY A 144 11.03 -33.23 15.67
N PHE A 145 10.82 -32.43 14.62
CA PHE A 145 10.00 -32.84 13.48
C PHE A 145 10.60 -34.04 12.74
N ILE A 146 9.77 -35.04 12.47
CA ILE A 146 10.08 -36.19 11.61
C ILE A 146 9.17 -36.17 10.38
N PRO A 147 9.64 -36.60 9.20
CA PRO A 147 8.81 -36.72 8.02
C PRO A 147 7.78 -37.85 8.18
N ILE A 148 6.57 -37.63 7.65
CA ILE A 148 5.48 -38.61 7.62
C ILE A 148 4.78 -38.59 6.25
N THR A 149 3.91 -39.56 5.98
CA THR A 149 3.13 -39.59 4.74
C THR A 149 1.99 -38.58 4.78
N TRP A 150 1.43 -38.26 3.61
CA TRP A 150 0.22 -37.43 3.53
C TRP A 150 -0.97 -38.10 4.22
N ASP A 151 -1.14 -39.42 4.04
CA ASP A 151 -2.23 -40.16 4.67
C ASP A 151 -2.12 -40.10 6.20
N GLU A 152 -0.93 -40.33 6.79
CA GLU A 152 -0.76 -40.22 8.24
C GLU A 152 -1.07 -38.80 8.75
N ALA A 153 -0.63 -37.76 8.02
CA ALA A 153 -0.85 -36.38 8.42
C ALA A 153 -2.34 -36.02 8.42
N LEU A 154 -3.05 -36.41 7.36
CA LEU A 154 -4.49 -36.15 7.20
C LEU A 154 -5.31 -36.99 8.17
N ASP A 155 -4.98 -38.26 8.37
CA ASP A 155 -5.67 -39.14 9.32
C ASP A 155 -5.48 -38.65 10.76
N THR A 156 -4.28 -38.18 11.12
CA THR A 156 -4.02 -37.59 12.44
C THR A 156 -4.91 -36.37 12.68
N LEU A 157 -5.03 -35.48 11.68
CA LEU A 157 -5.90 -34.30 11.78
C LEU A 157 -7.39 -34.68 11.83
N ALA A 158 -7.82 -35.57 10.92
CA ALA A 158 -9.20 -36.02 10.81
C ALA A 158 -9.66 -36.72 12.10
N THR A 159 -8.82 -37.55 12.71
CA THR A 159 -9.11 -38.21 13.99
C THR A 159 -9.42 -37.18 15.08
N LYS A 160 -8.59 -36.15 15.23
CA LYS A 160 -8.83 -35.07 16.21
C LYS A 160 -10.07 -34.24 15.90
N MET A 161 -10.34 -34.00 14.63
CA MET A 161 -11.57 -33.33 14.21
C MET A 161 -12.81 -34.19 14.53
N MET A 162 -12.78 -35.50 14.28
CA MET A 162 -13.90 -36.38 14.59
C MET A 162 -14.11 -36.56 16.09
N GLU A 163 -13.05 -36.60 16.91
CA GLU A 163 -13.16 -36.59 18.38
C GLU A 163 -13.95 -35.37 18.88
N LEU A 164 -13.66 -34.17 18.38
CA LEU A 164 -14.41 -32.96 18.74
C LEU A 164 -15.89 -33.06 18.34
N ARG A 165 -16.18 -33.58 17.14
CA ARG A 165 -17.57 -33.76 16.68
C ARG A 165 -18.32 -34.81 17.51
N ALA A 166 -17.69 -35.94 17.81
CA ALA A 166 -18.29 -36.99 18.64
C ALA A 166 -18.65 -36.49 20.05
N ASN A 167 -17.89 -35.53 20.57
CA ASN A 167 -18.14 -34.89 21.86
C ASN A 167 -19.11 -33.68 21.80
N ASN A 168 -19.67 -33.35 20.63
CA ASN A 168 -20.46 -32.13 20.39
C ASN A 168 -19.69 -30.81 20.67
N GLU A 169 -18.38 -30.82 20.41
CA GLU A 169 -17.45 -29.72 20.64
C GLU A 169 -16.85 -29.18 19.32
N SER A 170 -17.55 -29.33 18.20
CA SER A 170 -17.13 -28.85 16.88
C SER A 170 -16.73 -27.37 16.87
N HIS A 171 -17.42 -26.55 17.66
CA HIS A 171 -17.12 -25.13 17.83
C HIS A 171 -15.71 -24.84 18.37
N LYS A 172 -15.00 -25.80 18.97
CA LYS A 172 -13.60 -25.63 19.43
C LYS A 172 -12.57 -25.71 18.30
N PHE A 173 -12.95 -26.21 17.11
CA PHE A 173 -12.08 -26.18 15.94
C PHE A 173 -11.88 -24.75 15.44
N LEU A 174 -10.65 -24.41 15.08
CA LEU A 174 -10.28 -23.08 14.62
C LEU A 174 -9.54 -23.21 13.28
N PHE A 175 -10.00 -22.45 12.28
CA PHE A 175 -9.27 -22.26 11.04
C PHE A 175 -8.72 -20.83 10.96
N LEU A 176 -7.39 -20.72 11.05
CA LEU A 176 -6.66 -19.45 10.92
C LEU A 176 -6.18 -19.25 9.49
N ARG A 177 -6.48 -18.09 8.89
CA ARG A 177 -6.09 -17.77 7.52
C ARG A 177 -5.18 -16.55 7.43
N GLY A 178 -3.97 -16.77 6.93
CA GLY A 178 -3.04 -15.75 6.46
C GLY A 178 -3.40 -15.25 5.05
N ARG A 179 -2.42 -15.23 4.14
CA ARG A 179 -2.66 -14.94 2.71
C ARG A 179 -3.52 -16.04 2.06
N TYR A 180 -4.30 -15.66 1.06
CA TYR A 180 -5.34 -16.50 0.48
C TYR A 180 -5.58 -16.17 -0.99
N SER A 181 -6.29 -17.06 -1.69
CA SER A 181 -6.95 -16.86 -2.97
C SER A 181 -8.48 -16.98 -2.81
N SER A 182 -9.25 -16.68 -3.87
CA SER A 182 -10.71 -16.90 -3.90
C SER A 182 -11.05 -18.35 -3.53
N TYR A 183 -10.41 -19.32 -4.17
CA TYR A 183 -10.59 -20.75 -3.89
C TYR A 183 -10.43 -21.08 -2.39
N SER A 184 -9.32 -20.67 -1.77
CA SER A 184 -9.10 -20.95 -0.34
C SER A 184 -10.07 -20.21 0.59
N THR A 185 -10.65 -19.09 0.13
CA THR A 185 -11.62 -18.31 0.91
C THR A 185 -12.96 -19.03 0.99
N ASP A 186 -13.47 -19.43 -0.16
CA ASP A 186 -14.83 -19.95 -0.23
C ASP A 186 -14.88 -21.42 0.19
N HIS A 187 -13.89 -22.23 -0.19
CA HIS A 187 -13.85 -23.65 0.17
C HIS A 187 -13.33 -23.92 1.57
N ILE A 188 -12.11 -23.47 1.89
CA ILE A 188 -11.43 -23.90 3.12
C ILE A 188 -11.81 -22.98 4.28
N TYR A 189 -11.75 -21.66 4.08
CA TYR A 189 -12.05 -20.73 5.17
C TYR A 189 -13.55 -20.69 5.52
N SER A 190 -14.42 -20.55 4.52
CA SER A 190 -15.88 -20.51 4.72
C SER A 190 -16.50 -21.91 4.71
N GLY A 191 -16.29 -22.68 3.64
CA GLY A 191 -16.97 -23.96 3.45
C GLY A 191 -16.65 -25.00 4.52
N LEU A 192 -15.37 -25.30 4.75
CA LEU A 192 -14.95 -26.30 5.75
C LEU A 192 -15.44 -25.95 7.15
N THR A 193 -15.30 -24.68 7.59
CA THR A 193 -15.72 -24.29 8.95
C THR A 193 -17.23 -24.42 9.14
N LYS A 194 -18.03 -24.02 8.15
CA LYS A 194 -19.49 -24.16 8.16
C LYS A 194 -19.94 -25.62 8.17
N ILE A 195 -19.46 -26.41 7.21
CA ILE A 195 -19.81 -27.85 7.09
C ILE A 195 -19.36 -28.61 8.36
N TYR A 196 -18.19 -28.26 8.91
CA TYR A 196 -17.68 -28.86 10.13
C TYR A 196 -18.41 -28.40 11.40
N GLY A 197 -19.14 -27.28 11.37
CA GLY A 197 -19.84 -26.78 12.55
C GLY A 197 -19.05 -25.87 13.47
N SER A 198 -18.08 -25.13 12.95
CA SER A 198 -17.34 -24.16 13.75
C SER A 198 -17.59 -22.73 13.25
N PRO A 199 -17.93 -21.79 14.14
CA PRO A 199 -18.00 -20.37 13.77
C PRO A 199 -16.60 -19.76 13.57
N ASN A 200 -15.54 -20.46 13.95
CA ASN A 200 -14.19 -19.94 14.10
C ASN A 200 -13.37 -20.03 12.80
N GLY A 201 -13.89 -19.44 11.72
CA GLY A 201 -13.08 -19.00 10.59
C GLY A 201 -12.49 -17.62 10.90
N ILE A 202 -11.18 -17.56 11.19
CA ILE A 202 -10.52 -16.32 11.63
C ILE A 202 -9.51 -15.87 10.56
N SER A 203 -9.77 -14.71 9.97
CA SER A 203 -8.92 -14.13 8.92
C SER A 203 -7.90 -13.15 9.49
N HIS A 204 -6.84 -12.85 8.73
CA HIS A 204 -5.88 -11.80 9.11
C HIS A 204 -6.36 -10.36 8.87
N SER A 205 -7.63 -10.13 8.50
CA SER A 205 -8.07 -8.83 7.96
C SER A 205 -7.86 -7.69 8.95
N SER A 206 -8.15 -7.91 10.23
CA SER A 206 -7.97 -6.93 11.32
C SER A 206 -6.50 -6.56 11.56
N LEU A 207 -5.55 -7.45 11.24
CA LEU A 207 -4.12 -7.18 11.27
C LEU A 207 -3.61 -6.52 9.97
N CYS A 208 -4.43 -6.49 8.93
CA CYS A 208 -4.08 -5.98 7.61
C CYS A 208 -4.43 -4.49 7.51
N ALA A 209 -5.72 -4.16 7.35
CA ALA A 209 -6.15 -2.80 7.02
C ALA A 209 -7.67 -2.55 7.21
N GLU A 210 -8.36 -3.21 8.14
CA GLU A 210 -9.80 -2.95 8.32
C GLU A 210 -10.10 -1.51 8.73
N ALA A 211 -9.22 -0.87 9.51
CA ALA A 211 -9.38 0.54 9.89
C ALA A 211 -9.29 1.50 8.70
N GLU A 212 -8.62 1.13 7.60
CA GLU A 212 -8.58 1.90 6.35
C GLU A 212 -9.96 1.98 5.68
N LYS A 213 -10.81 0.96 5.87
CA LYS A 213 -12.16 0.87 5.30
C LYS A 213 -13.20 1.62 6.11
N PHE A 214 -12.86 2.04 7.32
CA PHE A 214 -13.79 2.66 8.26
C PHE A 214 -14.34 3.99 7.70
N GLY A 215 -13.47 4.86 7.17
CA GLY A 215 -13.86 6.11 6.51
C GLY A 215 -14.82 5.87 5.35
N PRO A 216 -14.41 5.18 4.27
CA PRO A 216 -15.28 4.86 3.14
C PRO A 216 -16.63 4.23 3.57
N TYR A 217 -16.62 3.31 4.54
CA TYR A 217 -17.86 2.69 4.98
C TYR A 217 -18.82 3.68 5.66
N TYR A 218 -18.34 4.44 6.64
CA TYR A 218 -19.20 5.32 7.44
C TYR A 218 -19.51 6.66 6.77
N THR A 219 -18.84 7.04 5.68
CA THR A 219 -19.12 8.28 4.95
C THR A 219 -19.79 8.08 3.58
N GLU A 220 -19.59 6.94 2.92
CA GLU A 220 -20.15 6.67 1.57
C GLU A 220 -20.74 5.26 1.41
N GLY A 221 -20.84 4.47 2.48
CA GLY A 221 -21.48 3.15 2.49
C GLY A 221 -20.65 2.04 1.84
N PHE A 222 -19.33 2.19 1.71
CA PHE A 222 -18.48 1.25 0.98
C PHE A 222 -17.41 0.56 1.86
N TRP A 223 -17.62 -0.70 2.25
CA TRP A 223 -16.62 -1.50 2.98
C TRP A 223 -15.59 -2.12 2.02
N GLY A 224 -14.67 -1.29 1.52
CA GLY A 224 -13.68 -1.73 0.54
C GLY A 224 -12.50 -0.77 0.42
N TYR A 225 -11.50 -1.19 -0.37
CA TYR A 225 -10.41 -0.32 -0.78
C TYR A 225 -10.81 0.48 -2.03
N ARG A 226 -10.20 1.65 -2.21
CA ARG A 226 -10.40 2.48 -3.40
C ARG A 226 -9.31 2.21 -4.44
N ASP A 227 -9.70 2.31 -5.71
CA ASP A 227 -8.76 2.61 -6.77
C ASP A 227 -8.75 4.12 -7.02
N TYR A 228 -7.76 4.61 -7.75
CA TYR A 228 -7.47 6.04 -7.86
C TYR A 228 -7.25 6.40 -9.33
N ASP A 229 -8.04 7.35 -9.87
CA ASP A 229 -7.90 7.84 -11.26
C ASP A 229 -6.74 8.83 -11.40
N VAL A 230 -5.56 8.39 -10.98
CA VAL A 230 -4.36 9.23 -10.83
C VAL A 230 -3.91 9.89 -12.14
N THR A 231 -4.27 9.31 -13.29
CA THR A 231 -3.90 9.86 -14.60
C THR A 231 -4.72 11.07 -15.02
N LYS A 232 -5.88 11.30 -14.39
CA LYS A 232 -6.75 12.43 -14.69
C LYS A 232 -6.84 13.43 -13.53
N SER A 233 -6.19 13.14 -12.41
CA SER A 233 -6.09 14.04 -11.25
C SER A 233 -5.30 15.32 -11.56
N LYS A 234 -5.55 16.35 -10.76
CA LYS A 234 -4.78 17.60 -10.71
C LYS A 234 -4.13 17.84 -9.35
N CYS A 235 -4.58 17.13 -8.31
CA CYS A 235 -3.89 17.04 -7.04
C CYS A 235 -3.99 15.60 -6.51
N VAL A 236 -2.88 15.04 -6.01
CA VAL A 236 -2.82 13.71 -5.41
C VAL A 236 -2.13 13.80 -4.05
N VAL A 237 -2.90 13.59 -2.99
CA VAL A 237 -2.41 13.54 -1.61
C VAL A 237 -2.23 12.09 -1.21
N ILE A 238 -0.98 11.64 -1.12
CA ILE A 238 -0.58 10.31 -0.67
C ILE A 238 -0.42 10.35 0.85
N TRP A 239 -1.30 9.69 1.59
CA TRP A 239 -1.39 9.81 3.03
C TRP A 239 -1.03 8.51 3.75
N GLY A 240 0.14 8.47 4.37
CA GLY A 240 0.62 7.37 5.20
C GLY A 240 0.73 6.03 4.48
N CYS A 241 0.96 6.09 3.17
CA CYS A 241 1.39 4.97 2.34
C CYS A 241 2.43 5.42 1.31
N ASP A 242 2.99 4.46 0.61
CA ASP A 242 4.03 4.67 -0.39
C ASP A 242 3.71 3.79 -1.60
N PRO A 243 2.87 4.25 -2.54
CA PRO A 243 2.41 3.45 -3.68
C PRO A 243 3.52 3.10 -4.68
N LEU A 244 4.72 3.67 -4.54
CA LEU A 244 5.91 3.25 -5.29
C LEU A 244 6.63 2.04 -4.67
N SER A 245 6.35 1.71 -3.41
CA SER A 245 6.99 0.61 -2.67
C SER A 245 6.00 -0.45 -2.16
N SER A 246 4.77 -0.02 -1.87
CA SER A 246 3.72 -0.71 -1.12
C SER A 246 2.33 -0.29 -1.62
N ASN A 247 1.27 -0.54 -0.84
CA ASN A 247 -0.12 -0.34 -1.27
C ASN A 247 -0.49 -1.25 -2.48
N ARG A 248 -1.57 -0.93 -3.19
CA ARG A 248 -2.38 -1.94 -3.88
C ARG A 248 -2.30 -1.90 -5.40
N GLN A 249 -1.49 -1.04 -6.01
CA GLN A 249 -1.25 -1.02 -7.47
C GLN A 249 0.21 -0.66 -7.83
N ILE A 250 1.20 -1.31 -7.20
CA ILE A 250 2.61 -0.88 -7.25
C ILE A 250 3.19 -0.77 -8.68
N PRO A 251 3.10 -1.79 -9.55
CA PRO A 251 3.73 -1.68 -10.88
C PRO A 251 3.08 -0.59 -11.73
N ASN A 252 1.75 -0.46 -11.64
CA ASN A 252 0.99 0.59 -12.33
C ASN A 252 1.41 1.98 -11.85
N MET A 253 1.58 2.14 -10.54
CA MET A 253 2.03 3.40 -9.96
C MET A 253 3.46 3.72 -10.40
N ILE A 254 4.41 2.79 -10.25
CA ILE A 254 5.80 3.00 -10.68
C ILE A 254 5.87 3.44 -12.15
N ASN A 255 5.06 2.81 -13.02
CA ASN A 255 5.01 3.14 -14.44
C ASN A 255 4.46 4.55 -14.72
N LYS A 256 3.43 4.99 -13.98
CA LYS A 256 2.70 6.24 -14.25
C LYS A 256 3.17 7.45 -13.45
N PHE A 257 3.96 7.24 -12.39
CA PHE A 257 4.24 8.31 -11.41
C PHE A 257 4.95 9.53 -12.00
N GLY A 258 5.88 9.33 -12.95
CA GLY A 258 6.55 10.45 -13.62
C GLY A 258 5.56 11.38 -14.33
N ALA A 259 4.67 10.80 -15.14
CA ALA A 259 3.63 11.57 -15.83
C ALA A 259 2.64 12.24 -14.85
N ILE A 260 2.39 11.64 -13.69
CA ILE A 260 1.51 12.22 -12.67
C ILE A 260 2.16 13.44 -12.03
N VAL A 261 3.45 13.37 -11.71
CA VAL A 261 4.22 14.51 -11.21
C VAL A 261 4.23 15.66 -12.23
N ASP A 262 4.30 15.38 -13.53
CA ASP A 262 4.27 16.42 -14.56
C ASP A 262 2.87 17.07 -14.74
N ASN A 263 1.79 16.40 -14.34
CA ASN A 263 0.41 16.82 -14.67
C ASN A 263 -0.45 17.18 -13.45
N ALA A 264 0.00 16.88 -12.23
CA ALA A 264 -0.72 17.07 -10.99
C ALA A 264 0.23 17.47 -9.85
N THR A 265 -0.27 18.27 -8.90
CA THR A 265 0.43 18.51 -7.65
C THR A 265 0.39 17.24 -6.81
N VAL A 266 1.56 16.68 -6.50
CA VAL A 266 1.68 15.49 -5.64
C VAL A 266 2.17 15.92 -4.26
N ILE A 267 1.40 15.55 -3.23
CA ILE A 267 1.63 15.88 -1.83
C ILE A 267 1.75 14.55 -1.07
N THR A 268 2.74 14.41 -0.20
CA THR A 268 2.87 13.22 0.65
C THR A 268 2.83 13.59 2.11
N VAL A 269 1.88 13.01 2.85
CA VAL A 269 1.78 13.09 4.31
C VAL A 269 2.33 11.79 4.87
N ASP A 270 3.54 11.81 5.40
CA ASP A 270 4.21 10.62 5.96
C ASP A 270 5.32 11.08 6.92
N PRO A 271 5.44 10.54 8.15
CA PRO A 271 6.54 10.88 9.05
C PRO A 271 7.93 10.59 8.47
N ARG A 272 8.06 9.63 7.54
CA ARG A 272 9.33 9.35 6.85
C ARG A 272 9.32 9.93 5.44
N MET A 273 10.50 10.30 4.95
CA MET A 273 10.68 10.65 3.55
C MET A 273 10.65 9.38 2.68
N SER A 274 9.45 8.93 2.32
CA SER A 274 9.19 7.73 1.53
C SER A 274 9.61 7.85 0.05
N ALA A 275 9.56 6.75 -0.71
CA ALA A 275 9.91 6.80 -2.14
C ALA A 275 8.96 7.72 -2.91
N SER A 276 7.67 7.71 -2.56
CA SER A 276 6.70 8.72 -3.00
C SER A 276 7.08 10.12 -2.53
N ALA A 277 7.39 10.34 -1.25
CA ALA A 277 7.70 11.67 -0.72
C ALA A 277 8.90 12.33 -1.42
N VAL A 278 9.98 11.59 -1.70
CA VAL A 278 11.17 12.09 -2.43
C VAL A 278 10.82 12.61 -3.83
N LYS A 279 9.72 12.12 -4.42
CA LYS A 279 9.27 12.47 -5.76
C LYS A 279 8.04 13.38 -5.76
N SER A 280 7.56 13.79 -4.59
CA SER A 280 6.42 14.69 -4.43
C SER A 280 6.86 16.14 -4.50
N HIS A 281 5.92 17.03 -4.83
CA HIS A 281 6.13 18.47 -4.80
C HIS A 281 6.16 18.99 -3.37
N GLU A 282 5.40 18.34 -2.48
CA GLU A 282 5.34 18.65 -1.06
C GLU A 282 5.47 17.37 -0.23
N TRP A 283 6.30 17.41 0.80
CA TRP A 283 6.36 16.40 1.85
C TRP A 283 5.97 17.05 3.18
N MET A 284 4.99 16.46 3.86
CA MET A 284 4.50 16.85 5.17
C MET A 284 4.95 15.77 6.18
N PRO A 285 6.10 15.97 6.87
CA PRO A 285 6.63 15.06 7.89
C PRO A 285 5.80 15.11 9.18
N ILE A 286 4.58 14.61 9.12
CA ILE A 286 3.62 14.71 10.21
C ILE A 286 4.07 13.96 11.46
N GLN A 287 3.77 14.50 12.64
CA GLN A 287 3.89 13.78 13.90
C GLN A 287 3.00 12.51 13.87
N PRO A 288 3.56 11.30 14.08
CA PRO A 288 2.76 10.07 14.07
C PRO A 288 1.58 10.11 15.05
N GLY A 289 0.38 9.82 14.53
CA GLY A 289 -0.86 9.82 15.32
C GLY A 289 -1.66 11.11 15.25
N GLU A 290 -1.10 12.18 14.67
CA GLU A 290 -1.75 13.51 14.58
C GLU A 290 -2.42 13.76 13.22
N ASP A 291 -2.56 12.72 12.40
CA ASP A 291 -3.15 12.79 11.06
C ASP A 291 -4.61 13.29 11.06
N GLY A 292 -5.38 12.92 12.09
CA GLY A 292 -6.75 13.41 12.25
C GLY A 292 -6.79 14.93 12.46
N ALA A 293 -5.84 15.49 13.21
CA ALA A 293 -5.74 16.93 13.43
C ALA A 293 -5.40 17.67 12.14
N LEU A 294 -4.44 17.13 11.35
CA LEU A 294 -4.14 17.71 10.04
C LEU A 294 -5.37 17.67 9.12
N ALA A 295 -6.06 16.53 9.02
CA ALA A 295 -7.23 16.40 8.15
C ALA A 295 -8.34 17.39 8.53
N SER A 296 -8.62 17.56 9.82
CA SER A 296 -9.59 18.56 10.30
C SER A 296 -9.17 20.00 9.98
N ALA A 297 -7.88 20.32 10.07
CA ALA A 297 -7.38 21.65 9.74
C ALA A 297 -7.45 21.95 8.24
N LEU A 298 -7.15 20.97 7.40
CA LEU A 298 -7.32 21.08 5.94
C LEU A 298 -8.79 21.32 5.59
N ALA A 299 -9.72 20.56 6.19
CA ALA A 299 -11.16 20.75 5.99
C ALA A 299 -11.64 22.15 6.43
N HIS A 300 -11.18 22.62 7.60
CA HIS A 300 -11.47 23.97 8.09
C HIS A 300 -11.05 25.04 7.09
N ILE A 301 -9.81 24.99 6.59
CA ILE A 301 -9.28 26.00 5.67
C ILE A 301 -10.03 25.96 4.33
N ILE A 302 -10.33 24.77 3.81
CA ILE A 302 -11.13 24.61 2.59
C ILE A 302 -12.51 25.28 2.73
N LEU A 303 -13.17 25.13 3.88
CA LEU A 303 -14.46 25.75 4.16
C LEU A 303 -14.36 27.27 4.32
N VAL A 304 -13.39 27.76 5.09
CA VAL A 304 -13.19 29.21 5.28
C VAL A 304 -12.88 29.93 3.97
N GLU A 305 -12.09 29.31 3.09
CA GLU A 305 -11.70 29.88 1.80
C GLU A 305 -12.76 29.69 0.70
N GLY A 306 -13.84 28.95 0.95
CA GLY A 306 -14.88 28.71 -0.06
C GLY A 306 -14.50 27.73 -1.16
N LEU A 307 -13.54 26.83 -0.90
CA LEU A 307 -12.90 25.97 -1.90
C LEU A 307 -13.43 24.53 -1.95
N TRP A 308 -14.55 24.23 -1.28
CA TRP A 308 -15.19 22.91 -1.37
C TRP A 308 -15.87 22.73 -2.73
N SER A 309 -16.13 21.48 -3.12
CA SER A 309 -16.84 21.19 -4.37
C SER A 309 -18.34 21.51 -4.21
N LYS A 310 -18.75 22.70 -4.65
CA LYS A 310 -20.15 23.13 -4.57
C LYS A 310 -21.11 22.23 -5.33
N GLU A 311 -20.67 21.67 -6.47
CA GLU A 311 -21.48 20.75 -7.27
C GLU A 311 -21.81 19.44 -6.53
N PHE A 312 -20.89 18.97 -5.68
CA PHE A 312 -21.08 17.72 -4.93
C PHE A 312 -21.69 17.97 -3.55
N VAL A 313 -21.15 18.96 -2.83
CA VAL A 313 -21.49 19.23 -1.44
C VAL A 313 -22.74 20.10 -1.33
N GLY A 314 -22.91 21.09 -2.21
CA GLY A 314 -23.91 22.14 -2.08
C GLY A 314 -23.31 23.50 -1.69
N ASP A 315 -24.16 24.46 -1.36
CA ASP A 315 -23.75 25.84 -1.05
C ASP A 315 -24.74 26.52 -0.09
N PHE A 316 -24.34 27.68 0.42
CA PHE A 316 -25.23 28.56 1.17
C PHE A 316 -26.38 29.08 0.29
N ASN A 317 -27.57 29.18 0.86
CA ASN A 317 -28.79 29.54 0.13
C ASN A 317 -28.74 30.94 -0.50
N ASP A 318 -27.92 31.84 0.08
CA ASP A 318 -27.68 33.20 -0.42
C ASP A 318 -26.35 33.36 -1.16
N GLY A 319 -25.62 32.26 -1.38
CA GLY A 319 -24.32 32.22 -2.04
C GLY A 319 -23.16 32.86 -1.26
N THR A 320 -23.40 33.37 -0.05
CA THR A 320 -22.37 34.01 0.78
C THR A 320 -21.74 32.96 1.68
N ASN A 321 -20.40 32.84 1.66
CA ASN A 321 -19.71 31.92 2.56
C ASN A 321 -19.82 32.40 4.02
N LYS A 322 -20.46 31.59 4.87
CA LYS A 322 -20.65 31.90 6.31
C LYS A 322 -19.75 31.09 7.23
N PHE A 323 -18.83 30.27 6.70
CA PHE A 323 -17.85 29.56 7.52
C PHE A 323 -16.76 30.52 8.02
N ILE A 324 -17.07 31.25 9.10
CA ILE A 324 -16.17 32.20 9.75
C ILE A 324 -15.54 31.52 10.98
N PRO A 325 -14.19 31.48 11.11
CA PRO A 325 -13.52 30.81 12.22
C PRO A 325 -14.11 31.16 13.59
N GLY A 326 -14.34 30.13 14.41
CA GLY A 326 -14.93 30.24 15.76
C GLY A 326 -16.44 30.50 15.82
N GLN A 327 -17.10 30.78 14.69
CA GLN A 327 -18.54 31.08 14.67
C GLN A 327 -19.36 29.86 14.25
N ILE A 328 -20.48 29.64 14.93
CA ILE A 328 -21.47 28.65 14.49
C ILE A 328 -22.24 29.19 13.28
N VAL A 329 -22.70 28.27 12.45
CA VAL A 329 -23.51 28.52 11.26
C VAL A 329 -24.87 27.89 11.46
N ASP A 330 -25.94 28.59 11.08
CA ASP A 330 -27.28 28.01 11.08
C ASP A 330 -27.37 26.91 10.02
N GLU A 331 -27.69 25.68 10.43
CA GLU A 331 -27.83 24.52 9.54
C GLU A 331 -28.87 24.77 8.44
N SER A 332 -29.91 25.57 8.70
CA SER A 332 -30.93 25.88 7.69
C SER A 332 -30.44 26.78 6.55
N SER A 333 -29.29 27.43 6.73
CA SER A 333 -28.73 28.39 5.76
C SER A 333 -27.92 27.74 4.64
N PHE A 334 -27.66 26.43 4.72
CA PHE A 334 -26.87 25.66 3.76
C PHE A 334 -27.72 24.53 3.18
N THR A 335 -27.71 24.39 1.86
CA THR A 335 -28.39 23.26 1.18
C THR A 335 -27.34 22.28 0.67
N GLU A 336 -27.34 21.07 1.23
CA GLU A 336 -26.47 19.98 0.76
C GLU A 336 -27.07 19.23 -0.43
N ILE A 337 -26.22 18.71 -1.33
CA ILE A 337 -26.63 17.98 -2.55
C ILE A 337 -26.42 16.46 -2.38
N HIS A 338 -25.17 16.03 -2.27
CA HIS A 338 -24.79 14.61 -2.14
C HIS A 338 -24.11 14.29 -0.79
N THR A 339 -24.03 15.27 0.09
CA THR A 339 -23.48 15.12 1.44
C THR A 339 -24.56 15.27 2.51
N SER A 340 -24.21 14.96 3.75
CA SER A 340 -25.07 15.22 4.90
C SER A 340 -24.23 15.56 6.14
N GLY A 341 -24.65 16.61 6.84
CA GLY A 341 -24.10 17.02 8.12
C GLY A 341 -22.90 17.97 8.05
N LEU A 342 -22.65 18.64 6.91
CA LEU A 342 -21.51 19.56 6.78
C LEU A 342 -21.52 20.67 7.84
N VAL A 343 -22.64 21.40 7.97
CA VAL A 343 -22.75 22.52 8.93
C VAL A 343 -22.72 22.00 10.37
N LYS A 344 -23.32 20.83 10.62
CA LYS A 344 -23.23 20.17 11.93
C LYS A 344 -21.79 19.81 12.30
N TRP A 345 -21.02 19.28 11.36
CA TRP A 345 -19.59 18.98 11.57
C TRP A 345 -18.78 20.26 11.82
N TRP A 346 -19.08 21.34 11.09
CA TRP A 346 -18.50 22.66 11.35
C TRP A 346 -18.76 23.15 12.77
N ASN A 347 -20.03 23.16 13.19
CA ASN A 347 -20.45 23.66 14.48
C ASN A 347 -19.85 22.87 15.65
N LEU A 348 -19.84 21.54 15.53
CA LEU A 348 -19.35 20.64 16.58
C LEU A 348 -17.82 20.61 16.67
N GLU A 349 -17.13 20.63 15.53
CA GLU A 349 -15.70 20.33 15.48
C GLU A 349 -14.90 21.33 14.64
N LEU A 350 -15.23 21.55 13.36
CA LEU A 350 -14.28 22.20 12.43
C LEU A 350 -14.06 23.69 12.65
N LYS A 351 -15.02 24.44 13.21
CA LYS A 351 -14.93 25.91 13.28
C LYS A 351 -13.69 26.45 14.00
N ASP A 352 -13.09 25.65 14.88
CA ASP A 352 -11.93 26.02 15.69
C ASP A 352 -10.62 25.34 15.22
N LYS A 353 -10.64 24.59 14.11
CA LYS A 353 -9.49 23.81 13.62
C LYS A 353 -8.61 24.63 12.68
N THR A 354 -8.20 25.81 13.13
CA THR A 354 -7.36 26.73 12.34
C THR A 354 -5.96 26.14 12.09
N ALA A 355 -5.21 26.74 11.18
CA ALA A 355 -3.81 26.37 10.96
C ALA A 355 -2.95 26.63 12.21
N GLU A 356 -3.23 27.71 12.95
CA GLU A 356 -2.58 28.03 14.24
C GLU A 356 -2.86 26.98 15.31
N TRP A 357 -4.06 26.38 15.32
CA TRP A 357 -4.38 25.27 16.20
C TRP A 357 -3.61 24.00 15.82
N ALA A 358 -3.51 23.73 14.52
CA ALA A 358 -2.93 22.49 14.01
C ALA A 358 -1.39 22.44 14.09
N GLU A 359 -0.71 23.57 13.93
CA GLU A 359 0.76 23.67 13.92
C GLU A 359 1.44 23.04 15.15
N PRO A 360 1.08 23.41 16.41
CA PRO A 360 1.71 22.82 17.58
C PRO A 360 1.38 21.34 17.78
N ILE A 361 0.28 20.84 17.20
CA ILE A 361 -0.18 19.44 17.31
C ILE A 361 0.56 18.59 16.28
N THR A 362 0.42 18.93 15.00
CA THR A 362 0.94 18.18 13.86
C THR A 362 2.45 18.33 13.67
N LYS A 363 3.04 19.37 14.27
CA LYS A 363 4.44 19.81 14.09
C LYS A 363 4.76 20.26 12.66
N LEU A 364 3.73 20.62 11.89
CA LEU A 364 3.86 21.16 10.54
C LEU A 364 3.69 22.68 10.56
N PRO A 365 4.51 23.45 9.82
CA PRO A 365 4.34 24.89 9.72
C PRO A 365 2.95 25.26 9.21
N LYS A 366 2.28 26.21 9.86
CA LYS A 366 0.92 26.61 9.48
C LYS A 366 0.83 27.09 8.02
N GLU A 367 1.86 27.73 7.49
CA GLU A 367 1.92 28.18 6.10
C GLU A 367 1.91 27.01 5.12
N GLN A 368 2.50 25.86 5.51
CA GLN A 368 2.44 24.64 4.71
C GLN A 368 1.04 24.05 4.73
N ILE A 369 0.38 24.00 5.89
CA ILE A 369 -1.00 23.49 6.01
C ILE A 369 -1.95 24.31 5.13
N ILE A 370 -1.87 25.64 5.19
CA ILE A 370 -2.68 26.54 4.36
C ILE A 370 -2.40 26.34 2.87
N ARG A 371 -1.12 26.28 2.48
CA ARG A 371 -0.73 26.07 1.07
C ARG A 371 -1.28 24.76 0.52
N VAL A 372 -1.20 23.69 1.29
CA VAL A 372 -1.71 22.36 0.92
C VAL A 372 -3.23 22.37 0.80
N ALA A 373 -3.95 22.95 1.77
CA ALA A 373 -5.41 23.07 1.71
C ALA A 373 -5.88 23.83 0.44
N LYS A 374 -5.22 24.94 0.11
CA LYS A 374 -5.52 25.70 -1.12
C LYS A 374 -5.21 24.91 -2.38
N ALA A 375 -4.09 24.18 -2.43
CA ALA A 375 -3.75 23.32 -3.56
C ALA A 375 -4.78 22.20 -3.78
N MET A 376 -5.30 21.62 -2.68
CA MET A 376 -6.36 20.61 -2.73
C MET A 376 -7.68 21.19 -3.24
N GLY A 377 -8.13 22.31 -2.66
CA GLY A 377 -9.38 22.97 -3.02
C GLY A 377 -9.40 23.50 -4.46
N ASN A 378 -8.32 24.16 -4.89
CA ASN A 378 -8.21 24.70 -6.26
C ASN A 378 -8.21 23.62 -7.36
N ALA A 379 -7.87 22.38 -7.02
CA ALA A 379 -7.86 21.25 -7.94
C ALA A 379 -9.17 20.43 -7.91
N ALA A 380 -10.10 20.73 -6.99
CA ALA A 380 -11.37 20.04 -6.89
C ALA A 380 -12.18 20.15 -8.20
N PRO A 381 -12.88 19.10 -8.65
CA PRO A 381 -13.02 17.79 -8.01
C PRO A 381 -11.90 16.78 -8.32
N LYS A 382 -10.88 17.18 -9.08
CA LYS A 382 -9.77 16.33 -9.53
C LYS A 382 -8.67 16.20 -8.45
N THR A 383 -9.08 16.05 -7.20
CA THR A 383 -8.18 15.93 -6.04
C THR A 383 -8.36 14.59 -5.36
N ILE A 384 -7.32 13.77 -5.34
CA ILE A 384 -7.32 12.48 -4.65
C ILE A 384 -6.75 12.64 -3.24
N VAL A 385 -7.46 12.12 -2.24
CA VAL A 385 -6.91 11.84 -0.91
C VAL A 385 -6.76 10.33 -0.74
N TRP A 386 -5.53 9.85 -0.99
CA TRP A 386 -5.15 8.44 -0.94
C TRP A 386 -4.76 8.04 0.48
N LEU A 387 -5.72 7.45 1.19
CA LEU A 387 -5.52 6.91 2.53
C LEU A 387 -4.78 5.56 2.51
N GLY A 388 -3.66 5.50 3.22
CA GLY A 388 -2.96 4.27 3.60
C GLY A 388 -3.34 3.74 4.99
N PRO A 389 -2.83 2.56 5.38
CA PRO A 389 -3.08 1.99 6.70
C PRO A 389 -2.26 2.66 7.82
N GLY A 390 -1.13 3.31 7.51
CA GLY A 390 -0.23 3.93 8.50
C GLY A 390 -0.92 4.80 9.56
N PRO A 391 -1.78 5.77 9.19
CA PRO A 391 -2.39 6.69 10.15
C PRO A 391 -3.59 6.09 10.91
N VAL A 392 -4.11 4.95 10.46
CA VAL A 392 -5.42 4.41 10.91
C VAL A 392 -5.34 3.07 11.62
N MET A 393 -4.24 2.32 11.47
CA MET A 393 -4.03 1.06 12.20
C MET A 393 -3.58 1.31 13.65
N SER A 394 -4.37 2.08 14.38
CA SER A 394 -4.18 2.48 15.77
C SER A 394 -5.49 2.33 16.56
N PRO A 395 -5.46 2.30 17.91
CA PRO A 395 -6.67 2.09 18.72
C PRO A 395 -7.81 3.09 18.48
N ARG A 396 -7.53 4.27 17.93
CA ARG A 396 -8.53 5.32 17.62
C ARG A 396 -8.60 5.66 16.13
N GLY A 397 -7.91 4.90 15.28
CA GLY A 397 -7.70 5.25 13.88
C GLY A 397 -8.94 5.17 12.99
N GLY A 398 -10.05 4.60 13.46
CA GLY A 398 -11.35 4.67 12.76
C GLY A 398 -11.80 6.12 12.52
N TYR A 399 -11.67 6.99 13.54
CA TYR A 399 -11.99 8.41 13.40
C TYR A 399 -11.01 9.16 12.51
N THR A 400 -9.72 8.79 12.57
CA THR A 400 -8.70 9.31 11.63
C THR A 400 -9.04 8.93 10.19
N SER A 401 -9.48 7.69 9.95
CA SER A 401 -9.93 7.23 8.63
C SER A 401 -11.12 8.06 8.13
N MET A 402 -12.12 8.31 8.99
CA MET A 402 -13.25 9.18 8.65
C MET A 402 -12.78 10.61 8.33
N ALA A 403 -11.99 11.23 9.20
CA ALA A 403 -11.53 12.62 9.01
C ALA A 403 -10.75 12.79 7.70
N ILE A 404 -9.82 11.89 7.39
CA ILE A 404 -9.04 11.93 6.15
C ILE A 404 -9.95 11.65 4.94
N HIS A 405 -10.79 10.62 5.01
CA HIS A 405 -11.61 10.23 3.86
C HIS A 405 -12.71 11.25 3.55
N SER A 406 -13.26 11.95 4.55
CA SER A 406 -14.22 13.04 4.36
C SER A 406 -13.69 14.17 3.48
N LEU A 407 -12.36 14.36 3.38
CA LEU A 407 -11.76 15.31 2.45
C LEU A 407 -12.07 14.95 0.99
N ASN A 408 -12.14 13.66 0.63
CA ASN A 408 -12.55 13.25 -0.72
C ASN A 408 -13.97 13.71 -1.04
N GLY A 409 -14.88 13.61 -0.06
CA GLY A 409 -16.27 14.08 -0.19
C GLY A 409 -16.37 15.60 -0.24
N LEU A 410 -15.66 16.31 0.65
CA LEU A 410 -15.61 17.78 0.67
C LEU A 410 -15.09 18.36 -0.65
N LEU A 411 -14.12 17.68 -1.27
CA LEU A 411 -13.55 18.06 -2.55
C LEU A 411 -14.32 17.47 -3.75
N GLY A 412 -15.41 16.72 -3.53
CA GLY A 412 -16.24 16.15 -4.60
C GLY A 412 -15.52 15.15 -5.52
N SER A 413 -14.47 14.53 -5.00
CA SER A 413 -13.62 13.57 -5.74
C SER A 413 -14.14 12.13 -5.66
N VAL A 414 -15.14 11.86 -4.82
CA VAL A 414 -15.76 10.54 -4.71
C VAL A 414 -16.50 10.21 -6.01
N ASP A 415 -16.11 9.10 -6.64
CA ASP A 415 -16.68 8.59 -7.89
C ASP A 415 -16.64 9.61 -9.06
N ASN A 416 -15.70 10.55 -9.02
CA ASN A 416 -15.51 11.58 -10.05
C ASN A 416 -14.21 11.34 -10.86
N GLU A 417 -14.17 11.88 -12.08
CA GLU A 417 -12.98 11.81 -12.93
C GLU A 417 -11.77 12.47 -12.25
N GLY A 418 -10.63 11.79 -12.24
CA GLY A 418 -9.44 12.27 -11.52
C GLY A 418 -9.53 12.16 -10.00
N GLY A 419 -10.56 11.47 -9.48
CA GLY A 419 -10.82 11.23 -8.08
C GLY A 419 -10.67 9.77 -7.66
N THR A 420 -11.49 9.37 -6.68
CA THR A 420 -11.48 8.01 -6.11
C THR A 420 -12.51 7.13 -6.82
N LEU A 421 -12.14 5.89 -7.09
CA LEU A 421 -12.96 4.91 -7.81
C LEU A 421 -13.33 3.74 -6.91
N ARG A 422 -14.49 3.13 -7.17
CA ARG A 422 -14.88 1.84 -6.61
C ARG A 422 -14.41 0.71 -7.53
N ASN A 423 -14.26 -0.49 -6.97
CA ASN A 423 -13.88 -1.65 -7.75
C ASN A 423 -14.92 -1.95 -8.83
N PRO A 424 -14.52 -2.33 -10.06
CA PRO A 424 -15.47 -2.79 -11.06
C PRO A 424 -16.15 -4.08 -10.60
N SER A 425 -17.42 -4.25 -10.95
CA SER A 425 -18.07 -5.55 -10.79
C SER A 425 -17.46 -6.54 -11.78
N ILE A 426 -16.99 -7.68 -11.28
CA ILE A 426 -16.52 -8.79 -12.11
C ILE A 426 -17.58 -9.89 -12.12
N SER A 427 -17.94 -10.37 -13.31
CA SER A 427 -18.82 -11.53 -13.43
C SER A 427 -18.01 -12.79 -13.10
N SER A 428 -18.14 -13.27 -11.87
CA SER A 428 -17.64 -14.59 -11.46
C SER A 428 -18.81 -15.47 -11.05
N LYS A 429 -18.74 -16.77 -11.37
CA LYS A 429 -19.69 -17.74 -10.82
C LYS A 429 -19.51 -17.79 -9.30
N SER A 430 -20.62 -17.75 -8.57
CA SER A 430 -20.61 -18.01 -7.13
C SER A 430 -20.32 -19.48 -6.85
N TYR A 431 -19.73 -19.74 -5.70
CA TYR A 431 -19.63 -21.10 -5.19
C TYR A 431 -21.01 -21.62 -4.76
N PRO A 432 -21.25 -22.95 -4.82
CA PRO A 432 -22.48 -23.54 -4.32
C PRO A 432 -22.71 -23.20 -2.85
N ASP A 433 -23.98 -23.07 -2.46
CA ASP A 433 -24.36 -22.93 -1.06
C ASP A 433 -23.94 -24.18 -0.28
N VAL A 434 -23.35 -23.97 0.90
CA VAL A 434 -22.87 -25.04 1.78
C VAL A 434 -23.92 -25.47 2.80
N ALA A 435 -25.00 -24.69 2.98
CA ALA A 435 -26.07 -25.01 3.93
C ALA A 435 -26.68 -26.41 3.76
N PRO A 436 -26.84 -26.97 2.54
CA PRO A 436 -27.32 -28.35 2.37
C PRO A 436 -26.41 -29.44 2.96
N TYR A 437 -25.14 -29.11 3.24
CA TYR A 437 -24.15 -30.02 3.81
C TYR A 437 -23.96 -29.82 5.33
N GLU A 438 -24.74 -28.94 5.96
CA GLU A 438 -24.71 -28.70 7.40
C GLU A 438 -25.65 -29.69 8.12
N ASP A 439 -25.05 -30.67 8.78
CA ASP A 439 -25.78 -31.61 9.65
C ASP A 439 -26.15 -30.99 11.02
N ASP A 440 -26.81 -31.76 11.88
CA ASP A 440 -27.31 -31.25 13.16
C ASP A 440 -26.20 -30.81 14.11
N ILE A 441 -25.06 -31.51 14.09
CA ILE A 441 -23.86 -31.12 14.85
C ILE A 441 -23.31 -29.80 14.30
N ALA A 442 -23.29 -29.64 12.97
CA ALA A 442 -22.82 -28.41 12.34
C ALA A 442 -23.69 -27.21 12.73
N LYS A 443 -25.02 -27.35 12.59
CA LYS A 443 -26.00 -26.33 12.97
C LYS A 443 -25.94 -25.99 14.46
N ALA A 444 -25.68 -26.97 15.34
CA ALA A 444 -25.52 -26.72 16.77
C ALA A 444 -24.23 -25.94 17.07
N GLY A 445 -23.11 -26.33 16.48
CA GLY A 445 -21.82 -25.67 16.68
C GLY A 445 -21.77 -24.24 16.13
N LEU A 446 -22.43 -23.96 15.02
CA LEU A 446 -22.51 -22.61 14.43
C LEU A 446 -23.31 -21.60 15.26
N LYS A 447 -24.09 -22.05 16.25
CA LYS A 447 -24.80 -21.14 17.19
C LYS A 447 -23.88 -20.56 18.27
N PHE A 448 -22.68 -21.11 18.46
CA PHE A 448 -21.73 -20.56 19.40
C PHE A 448 -21.20 -19.22 18.91
N LYS A 449 -20.83 -18.36 19.86
CA LYS A 449 -20.13 -17.12 19.52
C LYS A 449 -18.76 -17.46 18.94
N LYS A 450 -18.33 -16.63 17.99
CA LYS A 450 -16.97 -16.64 17.49
C LYS A 450 -16.00 -16.31 18.63
N ILE A 451 -14.81 -16.90 18.58
CA ILE A 451 -13.80 -16.76 19.65
C ILE A 451 -13.09 -15.40 19.63
N ASP A 452 -13.13 -14.68 18.50
CA ASP A 452 -12.50 -13.36 18.30
C ASP A 452 -13.44 -12.17 18.51
#